data_AF-A0A4Q3J6J0-F1
#
_entry.id   AF-A0A4Q3J6J0-F1
#
_cell.length_a   1.000
_cell.length_b   1.000
_cell.length_c   1.000
_cell.angle_alpha   90.00
_cell.angle_beta   90.00
_cell.angle_gamma   90.00
#
_symmetry.space_group_name_H-M   'P 1'
#
loop_
_entity.id
_entity.type
_entity.pdbx_description
1 polymer ?
#
loop_
_entity_poly.entity_id
_entity_poly.type
_entity_poly.pdbx_seq_one_letter_code
_entity_poly.pdbx_strand_id
1 'polypeptide(L)' 'MIGDLIVFAAFFAIWSAAAAEQPEVFAAGKAHAARTLGLVNTAALLTSSWAAASAIAAARRSQPTHAARLLAAA' A
#
# COMPACT_ATOMS: atom_id res chain seq x y z
N MET A 1 12.87 -7.37 -1.52
CA MET A 1 11.89 -7.85 -0.50
C MET A 1 12.44 -7.70 0.92
N ILE A 2 13.43 -8.50 1.37
CA ILE A 2 13.94 -8.36 2.77
C ILE A 2 14.66 -7.02 2.99
N GLY A 3 15.49 -6.58 2.03
CA GLY A 3 16.14 -5.27 2.09
C GLY A 3 15.14 -4.13 2.23
N ASP A 4 14.08 -4.13 1.41
CA ASP A 4 13.00 -3.14 1.47
C ASP A 4 12.31 -3.15 2.84
N LEU A 5 12.05 -4.34 3.40
CA LEU A 5 11.43 -4.48 4.71
C LEU A 5 12.29 -3.89 5.84
N ILE A 6 13.62 -4.07 5.78
CA ILE A 6 14.55 -3.48 6.75
C ILE A 6 14.53 -1.95 6.65
N VAL A 7 14.51 -1.41 5.43
CA VAL A 7 14.41 0.04 5.20
C VAL A 7 13.09 0.60 5.77
N PHE A 8 11.97 -0.06 5.50
CA PHE A 8 10.68 0.34 6.08
C PHE A 8 10.68 0.25 7.60
N ALA A 9 11.25 -0.81 8.18
CA ALA A 9 11.37 -0.95 9.63
C ALA A 9 12.20 0.19 10.26
N ALA A 10 13.32 0.58 9.63
CA ALA A 10 14.13 1.70 10.07
C ALA A 10 13.35 3.02 10.02
N PHE A 11 12.61 3.28 8.94
CA PHE A 11 11.75 4.46 8.84
C PHE A 11 10.67 4.48 9.93
N PHE A 12 9.99 3.37 10.18
CA PHE A 12 8.99 3.28 11.25
C PHE A 12 9.60 3.51 12.64
N ALA A 13 10.81 2.99 12.91
CA ALA A 13 11.49 3.20 14.18
C ALA A 13 11.84 4.68 14.39
N ILE A 14 12.44 5.33 13.39
CA ILE A 14 12.80 6.75 13.43
C ILE A 14 11.55 7.62 13.62
N TRP A 15 10.50 7.35 12.83
CA TRP A 15 9.24 8.08 12.92
C TRP A 15 8.58 7.93 14.30
N SER A 16 8.60 6.73 14.88
CA SER A 16 8.01 6.46 16.19
C SER A 16 8.78 7.13 17.33
N ALA A 17 10.12 7.14 17.25
CA ALA A 17 10.95 7.87 18.22
C ALA A 17 10.68 9.38 18.16
N ALA A 18 10.66 9.96 16.95
CA ALA A 18 10.34 11.38 16.76
C ALA A 18 8.92 11.72 17.26
N ALA A 19 7.94 10.84 17.04
CA ALA A 19 6.57 11.01 17.52
C ALA A 19 6.47 11.00 19.06
N ALA A 20 7.32 10.21 19.74
CA ALA A 20 7.38 10.16 21.19
C ALA A 20 8.04 11.41 21.80
N GLU A 21 9.02 11.98 21.12
CA GLU A 21 9.71 13.22 21.55
C GLU A 21 8.84 14.48 21.34
N GLN A 22 8.05 14.52 20.27
CA GLN A 22 7.29 15.73 19.87
C GLN A 22 5.80 15.44 19.62
N PRO A 23 5.05 14.98 20.64
CA PRO A 23 3.66 14.54 20.47
C PRO A 23 2.72 15.66 19.99
N GLU A 24 2.95 16.92 20.39
CA GLU A 24 2.13 18.06 19.96
C GLU A 24 2.30 18.39 18.47
N VAL A 25 3.54 18.34 17.95
CA VAL A 25 3.84 18.56 16.53
C VAL A 25 3.17 17.49 15.67
N PHE A 26 3.24 16.23 16.10
CA PHE A 26 2.56 15.13 15.43
C PHE A 26 1.03 15.22 15.54
N ALA A 27 0.50 15.73 16.66
CA ALA A 27 -0.93 15.99 16.83
C ALA A 27 -1.43 17.05 15.85
N ALA A 28 -0.71 18.17 15.71
CA ALA A 28 -1.02 19.22 14.74
C ALA A 28 -0.91 18.70 13.30
N GLY A 29 0.13 17.93 12.98
CA GLY A 29 0.33 17.35 11.65
C GLY A 29 -0.80 16.41 11.21
N LYS A 30 -1.40 15.65 12.15
CA LYS A 30 -2.56 14.78 11.85
C LYS A 30 -3.76 15.54 11.29
N ALA A 31 -3.94 16.82 11.64
CA ALA A 31 -5.04 17.64 11.11
C ALA A 31 -4.87 17.95 9.62
N HIS A 32 -3.63 17.98 9.12
CA HIS A 32 -3.33 18.23 7.71
C HIS A 32 -3.31 16.94 6.87
N ALA A 33 -3.35 15.76 7.50
CA ALA A 33 -3.38 14.50 6.80
C ALA A 33 -4.75 14.29 6.12
N ALA A 34 -4.76 14.25 4.79
CA ALA A 34 -5.95 13.99 4.00
C ALA A 34 -6.39 12.53 4.12
N ARG A 35 -7.13 12.20 5.18
CA ARG A 35 -7.57 10.83 5.49
C ARG A 35 -8.36 10.18 4.35
N THR A 36 -9.19 10.95 3.65
CA THR A 36 -9.96 10.47 2.50
C THR A 36 -9.07 10.05 1.33
N LEU A 37 -8.03 10.85 1.02
CA LEU A 37 -7.07 10.49 -0.03
C LEU A 37 -6.27 9.24 0.36
N GLY A 38 -5.88 9.13 1.63
CA GLY A 38 -5.27 7.91 2.16
C GLY A 38 -6.17 6.68 1.98
N LEU A 39 -7.45 6.78 2.33
CA LEU A 39 -8.42 5.70 2.18
C LEU A 39 -8.62 5.28 0.72
N VAL A 40 -8.79 6.25 -0.19
CA VAL A 40 -8.94 5.99 -1.63
C VAL A 40 -7.71 5.28 -2.18
N ASN A 41 -6.52 5.75 -1.82
CA ASN A 41 -5.27 5.12 -2.25
C ASN A 41 -5.13 3.68 -1.71
N THR A 42 -5.44 3.44 -0.44
CA THR A 42 -5.42 2.08 0.13
C THR A 42 -6.43 1.18 -0.57
N ALA A 43 -7.65 1.64 -0.82
CA ALA A 43 -8.66 0.87 -1.54
C ALA A 43 -8.18 0.52 -2.97
N ALA A 44 -7.60 1.49 -3.68
CA ALA A 44 -7.03 1.28 -5.00
C ALA A 44 -5.94 0.20 -4.97
N LEU A 45 -4.95 0.32 -4.08
CA LEU A 45 -3.85 -0.66 -3.94
C LEU A 45 -4.33 -2.08 -3.61
N LEU A 46 -5.36 -2.21 -2.77
CA LEU A 46 -5.95 -3.51 -2.44
C LEU A 46 -6.67 -4.11 -3.66
N THR A 47 -7.44 -3.29 -4.39
CA THR A 47 -8.11 -3.73 -5.62
C THR A 47 -7.10 -4.14 -6.69
N SER A 48 -6.03 -3.37 -6.89
CA SER A 48 -4.93 -3.70 -7.80
C SER A 48 -4.28 -5.04 -7.44
N SER A 49 -3.99 -5.25 -6.15
CA SER A 49 -3.41 -6.51 -5.67
C SER A 49 -4.33 -7.71 -5.90
N TRP A 50 -5.64 -7.54 -5.67
CA TRP A 50 -6.63 -8.57 -5.95
C TRP A 50 -6.76 -8.88 -7.44
N ALA A 51 -6.75 -7.84 -8.29
CA ALA A 51 -6.80 -7.99 -9.74
C ALA A 51 -5.56 -8.71 -10.27
N ALA A 52 -4.37 -8.36 -9.79
CA ALA A 52 -3.12 -9.04 -10.13
C ALA A 52 -3.12 -10.52 -9.68
N ALA A 53 -3.54 -10.81 -8.45
CA ALA A 53 -3.67 -12.19 -7.97
C ALA A 53 -4.67 -13.01 -8.81
N SER A 54 -5.80 -12.40 -9.19
CA SER A 54 -6.82 -13.02 -10.03
C SER A 54 -6.32 -13.24 -11.46
N ALA A 55 -5.54 -12.31 -12.02
CA ALA A 55 -4.90 -12.45 -13.31
C ALA A 55 -3.93 -13.66 -13.33
N ILE A 56 -3.10 -13.80 -12.29
CA ILE A 56 -2.19 -14.94 -12.13
C ILE A 56 -3.00 -16.25 -12.05
N ALA A 57 -4.11 -16.28 -11.32
CA ALA A 57 -4.97 -17.45 -11.23
C ALA A 57 -5.60 -17.82 -12.59
N ALA A 58 -6.04 -16.84 -13.37
CA ALA A 58 -6.58 -17.05 -14.72
C ALA A 58 -5.49 -17.54 -15.70
N ALA A 59 -4.28 -17.00 -15.61
CA ALA A 59 -3.13 -17.45 -16.41
C ALA A 59 -2.80 -18.92 -16.14
N ARG A 60 -2.84 -19.36 -14.87
CA ARG A 60 -2.64 -20.77 -14.49
C ARG A 60 -3.72 -21.71 -15.01
N ARG A 61 -4.91 -21.20 -15.34
CA ARG A 61 -6.02 -21.96 -15.95
C ARG A 61 -6.02 -21.90 -17.49
N SER A 62 -4.91 -21.44 -18.08
CA SER A 62 -4.76 -21.27 -19.54
C SER A 62 -5.80 -20.32 -20.16
N GLN A 63 -6.20 -19.27 -19.44
CA GLN A 63 -7.12 -18.22 -19.91
C GLN A 63 -6.38 -16.88 -20.11
N PRO A 64 -5.47 -16.77 -21.10
CA PRO A 64 -4.55 -15.63 -21.23
C PRO A 64 -5.26 -14.29 -21.48
N THR A 65 -6.34 -14.28 -22.26
CA THR A 65 -7.12 -13.06 -22.55
C THR A 65 -7.82 -12.52 -21.30
N HIS A 66 -8.29 -13.41 -20.43
CA HIS A 66 -8.93 -13.02 -19.17
C HIS A 66 -7.88 -12.50 -18.17
N ALA A 67 -6.72 -13.14 -18.10
CA ALA A 67 -5.60 -12.70 -17.29
C ALA A 67 -5.10 -11.29 -17.71
N ALA A 68 -4.94 -11.04 -19.01
CA ALA A 68 -4.50 -9.74 -19.53
C ALA A 68 -5.47 -8.61 -19.17
N ARG A 69 -6.78 -8.86 -19.27
CA ARG A 69 -7.81 -7.87 -18.89
C ARG A 69 -7.80 -7.55 -17.39
N LEU A 70 -7.60 -8.56 -16.55
CA LEU A 70 -7.49 -8.35 -15.10
C LEU A 70 -6.23 -7.58 -14.72
N LEU A 71 -5.10 -7.86 -15.38
CA LEU A 71 -3.86 -7.13 -15.13
C LEU A 71 -3.93 -5.67 -15.61
N ALA A 72 -4.61 -5.39 -16.73
CA ALA A 72 -4.84 -4.03 -17.21
C ALA A 72 -5.82 -3.22 -16.33
N ALA A 73 -6.61 -3.90 -15.50
CA ALA A 73 -7.52 -3.30 -14.54
C ALA A 73 -6.92 -3.18 -13.13
N ALA A 74 -5.70 -3.71 -12.92
CA ALA A 74 -4.93 -3.56 -11.70
C ALA A 74 -4.19 -2.22 -11.70
#